data_AF-A0A1A2MKS4-F1
#
_entry.id   AF-A0A1A2MKS4-F1
#
_cell.length_a   1.000
_cell.length_b   1.000
_cell.length_c   1.000
_cell.angle_alpha   90.00
_cell.angle_beta   90.00
_cell.angle_gamma   90.00
#
_symmetry.space_group_name_H-M   'P 1'
#
loop_
_entity.id
_entity.type
_entity.pdbx_description
1 polymer ?
#
loop_
_entity_poly.entity_id
_entity_poly.type
_entity_poly.pdbx_seq_one_letter_code
_entity_poly.pdbx_strand_id
1 'polypeptide(L)'
;MPKRSNEFQRLIALLTMAKSDGAIVQESVEPMEITSDERREVDIVAVGTVAGHQSIVCIECRDWKRKQDVQWVEQARTKFDDLGANVRVLVSSSGFTKTALAKAARYGIKTITPGEITEEFVGQVVNSATQAEYRHWVTLVKKTEIVVALDGLTDQREFVGTCPLFTGDGEQVGMFDGLVEHVRKHHTHTHEEMWAESARQGEERYGKGKFPFLFTGDYPGPTINGQKIYVKGIDPAGQEVLVELANVIVTFEARRTVAEVNLSHGEFDGTYFATGSGALGDAKVQLVYIETAEGGLDVIGRIDGPLDTLGLKTPAEGYDADSKLSNWPSSQ
;
A
#
# COMPACT_ATOMS: atom_id res chain seq x y z
N MET A 1 22.59 -6.66 -4.06
CA MET A 1 21.15 -6.97 -4.15
C MET A 1 21.02 -8.41 -4.63
N PRO A 2 20.38 -9.32 -3.88
CA PRO A 2 19.94 -10.59 -4.46
C PRO A 2 18.92 -10.33 -5.59
N LYS A 3 18.77 -11.32 -6.46
CA LYS A 3 18.47 -11.19 -7.89
C LYS A 3 16.95 -11.28 -8.15
N ARG A 4 16.27 -10.13 -8.13
CA ARG A 4 14.94 -9.80 -8.71
C ARG A 4 13.91 -10.96 -8.82
N SER A 5 12.93 -10.97 -7.91
CA SER A 5 11.62 -11.56 -8.17
C SER A 5 11.10 -11.10 -9.55
N ASN A 6 10.65 -12.05 -10.37
CA ASN A 6 10.08 -11.77 -11.69
C ASN A 6 8.56 -11.56 -11.58
N GLU A 7 7.93 -11.09 -12.67
CA GLU A 7 6.50 -10.78 -12.69
C GLU A 7 5.59 -11.99 -12.38
N PHE A 8 6.01 -13.19 -12.77
CA PHE A 8 5.29 -14.43 -12.47
C PHE A 8 5.39 -14.79 -10.98
N GLN A 9 6.59 -14.78 -10.40
CA GLN A 9 6.79 -14.99 -8.97
C GLN A 9 5.97 -13.99 -8.14
N ARG A 10 5.96 -12.72 -8.56
CA ARG A 10 5.13 -11.70 -7.92
C ARG A 10 3.64 -11.97 -8.02
N LEU A 11 3.15 -12.37 -9.20
CA LEU A 11 1.75 -12.77 -9.37
C LEU A 11 1.37 -13.84 -8.35
N ILE A 12 2.21 -14.88 -8.21
CA ILE A 12 1.95 -15.96 -7.25
C ILE A 12 2.00 -15.45 -5.80
N ALA A 13 2.90 -14.52 -5.47
CA ALA A 13 2.97 -13.93 -4.14
C ALA A 13 1.72 -13.11 -3.80
N LEU A 14 1.23 -12.29 -4.75
CA LEU A 14 0.02 -11.50 -4.62
C LEU A 14 -1.22 -12.40 -4.46
N LEU A 15 -1.35 -13.44 -5.29
CA LEU A 15 -2.43 -14.42 -5.18
C LEU A 15 -2.37 -15.20 -3.86
N THR A 16 -1.17 -15.55 -3.40
CA THR A 16 -0.98 -16.22 -2.11
C THR A 16 -1.39 -15.29 -0.97
N MET A 17 -1.00 -14.02 -1.02
CA MET A 17 -1.37 -13.01 0.00
C MET A 17 -2.88 -12.81 0.06
N ALA A 18 -3.53 -12.68 -1.09
CA ALA A 18 -4.98 -12.51 -1.18
C ALA A 18 -5.77 -13.71 -0.63
N LYS A 19 -5.17 -14.91 -0.60
CA LYS A 19 -5.77 -16.15 -0.05
C LYS A 19 -5.28 -16.51 1.34
N SER A 20 -4.44 -15.68 1.96
CA SER A 20 -3.64 -16.11 3.11
C SER A 20 -4.35 -16.05 4.47
N ASP A 21 -5.57 -15.52 4.54
CA ASP A 21 -6.35 -15.34 5.78
C ASP A 21 -5.51 -14.80 6.96
N GLY A 22 -4.67 -13.79 6.69
CA GLY A 22 -3.82 -13.14 7.68
C GLY A 22 -2.42 -13.74 7.87
N ALA A 23 -2.01 -14.70 7.04
CA ALA A 23 -0.62 -15.15 7.02
C ALA A 23 0.31 -14.06 6.46
N ILE A 24 1.55 -14.00 6.96
CA ILE A 24 2.57 -13.10 6.44
C ILE A 24 3.19 -13.73 5.21
N VAL A 25 3.05 -13.08 4.05
CA VAL A 25 3.60 -13.55 2.77
C VAL A 25 4.77 -12.67 2.34
N GLN A 26 5.90 -13.30 2.00
CA GLN A 26 7.12 -12.61 1.58
C GLN A 26 7.74 -13.26 0.34
N GLU A 27 8.26 -12.44 -0.57
CA GLU A 27 8.98 -12.88 -1.78
C GLU A 27 10.49 -12.92 -1.54
N SER A 28 11.19 -13.84 -2.22
CA SER A 28 12.66 -13.96 -2.25
C SER A 28 13.29 -13.94 -0.85
N VAL A 29 12.80 -14.83 0.02
CA VAL A 29 13.28 -14.95 1.40
C VAL A 29 14.48 -15.89 1.42
N GLU A 30 15.54 -15.57 2.15
CA GLU A 30 16.73 -16.43 2.31
C GLU A 30 16.80 -17.02 3.73
N PRO A 31 15.92 -17.98 4.09
CA PRO A 31 16.02 -18.70 5.36
C PRO A 31 17.34 -19.48 5.46
N MET A 32 17.76 -19.73 6.70
CA MET A 32 18.86 -20.64 6.99
C MET A 32 18.40 -22.08 6.80
N GLU A 33 19.22 -22.92 6.16
CA GLU A 33 19.00 -24.37 6.17
C GLU A 33 19.17 -24.94 7.59
N ILE A 34 18.44 -26.00 7.88
CA ILE A 34 18.48 -26.75 9.13
C ILE A 34 19.67 -27.71 9.11
N THR A 35 20.02 -28.19 7.92
CA THR A 35 21.09 -29.18 7.69
C THR A 35 22.45 -28.54 7.46
N SER A 36 22.50 -27.26 7.10
CA SER A 36 23.72 -26.50 6.85
C SER A 36 23.51 -25.05 7.31
N ASP A 37 24.51 -24.40 7.90
CA ASP A 37 24.44 -22.97 8.25
C ASP A 37 24.50 -22.05 7.00
N GLU A 38 24.04 -22.55 5.85
CA GLU A 38 23.94 -21.81 4.61
C GLU A 38 22.54 -21.24 4.44
N ARG A 39 22.46 -20.09 3.77
CA ARG A 39 21.19 -19.48 3.39
C ARG A 39 20.80 -19.89 1.99
N ARG A 40 19.51 -20.14 1.80
CA ARG A 40 18.98 -20.51 0.49
C ARG A 40 17.70 -19.75 0.21
N GLU A 41 17.70 -18.99 -0.89
CA GLU A 41 16.52 -18.26 -1.36
C GLU A 41 15.34 -19.22 -1.58
N VAL A 42 14.16 -18.85 -1.14
CA VAL A 42 12.85 -19.42 -1.48
C VAL A 42 12.03 -18.32 -2.16
N ASP A 43 11.42 -18.66 -3.29
CA ASP A 43 10.74 -17.65 -4.11
C ASP A 43 9.61 -16.96 -3.34
N ILE A 44 8.80 -17.72 -2.60
CA ILE A 44 7.76 -17.18 -1.70
C ILE A 44 7.67 -18.02 -0.43
N VAL A 45 7.59 -17.34 0.71
CA VAL A 45 7.31 -17.94 2.01
C VAL A 45 6.03 -17.33 2.57
N ALA A 46 5.11 -18.17 3.00
CA ALA A 46 3.94 -17.75 3.77
C ALA A 46 4.00 -18.34 5.18
N VAL A 47 3.89 -17.50 6.20
CA VAL A 47 3.93 -17.90 7.62
C VAL A 47 2.59 -17.58 8.27
N GLY A 48 1.88 -18.62 8.67
CA GLY A 48 0.58 -18.53 9.33
C GLY A 48 0.55 -19.29 10.66
N THR A 49 -0.59 -19.26 11.33
CA THR A 49 -0.84 -20.03 12.55
C THR A 49 -1.99 -20.99 12.32
N VAL A 50 -1.77 -22.28 12.60
CA VAL A 50 -2.80 -23.32 12.53
C VAL A 50 -2.89 -23.98 13.90
N ALA A 51 -4.07 -23.92 14.52
CA ALA A 51 -4.33 -24.45 15.86
C ALA A 51 -3.30 -23.99 16.91
N GLY A 52 -2.85 -22.73 16.85
CA GLY A 52 -1.86 -22.17 17.77
C GLY A 52 -0.39 -22.48 17.45
N HIS A 53 -0.12 -23.22 16.38
CA HIS A 53 1.24 -23.55 15.94
C HIS A 53 1.60 -22.80 14.67
N GLN A 54 2.85 -22.30 14.58
CA GLN A 54 3.37 -21.70 13.36
C GLN A 54 3.46 -22.76 12.25
N SER A 55 3.00 -22.39 11.07
CA SER A 55 3.10 -23.20 9.86
C SER A 55 3.77 -22.39 8.76
N ILE A 56 4.78 -22.99 8.15
CA ILE A 56 5.59 -22.41 7.08
C ILE A 56 5.24 -23.10 5.76
N VAL A 57 4.76 -22.30 4.81
CA VAL A 57 4.54 -22.70 3.42
C VAL A 57 5.70 -22.17 2.60
N CYS A 58 6.42 -23.07 1.92
CA CYS A 58 7.43 -22.70 0.94
C CYS A 58 6.92 -22.97 -0.47
N ILE A 59 7.05 -21.98 -1.34
CA ILE A 59 6.57 -22.01 -2.72
C ILE A 59 7.73 -21.68 -3.65
N GLU A 60 7.92 -22.51 -4.67
CA GLU A 60 8.88 -22.25 -5.76
C GLU A 60 8.14 -22.07 -7.08
N CYS A 61 8.59 -21.10 -7.87
CA CYS A 61 7.97 -20.65 -9.10
C CYS A 61 8.90 -20.91 -10.30
N ARG A 62 8.36 -21.46 -11.39
CA ARG A 62 9.07 -21.58 -12.67
C ARG A 62 8.26 -21.05 -13.84
N ASP A 63 8.70 -19.92 -14.37
CA ASP A 63 8.15 -19.29 -15.56
C ASP A 63 8.91 -19.68 -16.84
N TRP A 64 8.83 -20.95 -17.23
CA TRP A 64 9.53 -21.47 -18.42
C TRP A 64 8.52 -21.98 -19.44
N LYS A 65 8.88 -21.92 -20.73
CA LYS A 65 8.02 -22.44 -21.82
C LYS A 65 7.80 -23.95 -21.79
N ARG A 66 8.78 -24.72 -21.31
CA ARG A 66 8.70 -26.19 -21.28
C ARG A 66 8.18 -26.67 -19.94
N LYS A 67 7.29 -27.66 -19.99
CA LYS A 67 6.80 -28.38 -18.80
C LYS A 67 7.95 -28.85 -17.91
N GLN A 68 7.72 -28.74 -16.61
CA GLN A 68 8.70 -29.14 -15.61
C GLN A 68 8.69 -30.66 -15.42
N ASP A 69 9.89 -31.18 -15.17
CA ASP A 69 10.15 -32.61 -15.11
C ASP A 69 10.41 -33.09 -13.68
N VAL A 70 10.73 -34.37 -13.58
CA VAL A 70 11.04 -35.06 -12.34
C VAL A 70 12.24 -34.44 -11.62
N GLN A 71 13.23 -33.95 -12.37
CA GLN A 71 14.46 -33.42 -11.79
C GLN A 71 14.16 -32.16 -10.96
N TRP A 72 13.29 -31.27 -11.44
CA TRP A 72 12.90 -30.11 -10.64
C TRP A 72 12.19 -30.50 -9.34
N VAL A 73 11.27 -31.47 -9.41
CA VAL A 73 10.55 -31.96 -8.23
C VAL A 73 11.51 -32.52 -7.18
N GLU A 74 12.54 -33.25 -7.60
CA GLU A 74 13.57 -33.77 -6.71
C GLU A 74 14.44 -32.66 -6.09
N GLN A 75 14.86 -31.68 -6.89
CA GLN A 75 15.64 -30.54 -6.41
C GLN A 75 14.86 -29.73 -5.36
N ALA A 76 13.59 -29.46 -5.64
CA ALA A 76 12.72 -28.74 -4.73
C ALA A 76 12.41 -29.55 -3.47
N ARG A 77 12.22 -30.87 -3.60
CA ARG A 77 12.03 -31.77 -2.46
C ARG A 77 13.16 -31.62 -1.44
N THR A 78 14.40 -31.72 -1.90
CA THR A 78 15.58 -31.61 -1.02
C THR A 78 15.62 -30.23 -0.37
N LYS A 79 15.48 -29.16 -1.18
CA LYS A 79 15.41 -27.78 -0.68
C LYS A 79 14.37 -27.59 0.43
N PHE A 80 13.15 -28.11 0.23
CA PHE A 80 12.08 -27.97 1.21
C PHE A 80 12.31 -28.77 2.50
N ASP A 81 13.03 -29.90 2.44
CA ASP A 81 13.46 -30.62 3.66
C ASP A 81 14.50 -29.83 4.42
N ASP A 82 15.53 -29.39 3.71
CA ASP A 82 16.65 -28.67 4.30
C ASP A 82 16.17 -27.36 4.96
N LEU A 83 15.08 -26.77 4.47
CA LEU A 83 14.46 -25.56 5.03
C LEU A 83 13.32 -25.81 6.02
N GLY A 84 12.94 -27.07 6.28
CA GLY A 84 11.89 -27.41 7.24
C GLY A 84 10.48 -26.96 6.85
N ALA A 85 10.18 -26.87 5.55
CA ALA A 85 8.86 -26.44 5.07
C ALA A 85 7.76 -27.42 5.51
N ASN A 86 6.72 -26.91 6.18
CA ASN A 86 5.55 -27.72 6.58
C ASN A 86 4.66 -28.03 5.38
N VAL A 87 4.46 -27.03 4.51
CA VAL A 87 3.70 -27.16 3.26
C VAL A 87 4.58 -26.78 2.08
N ARG A 88 4.52 -27.57 1.02
CA ARG A 88 5.45 -27.51 -0.12
C ARG A 88 4.66 -27.33 -1.40
N VAL A 89 4.94 -26.25 -2.12
CA VAL A 89 4.22 -25.91 -3.34
C VAL A 89 5.20 -25.63 -4.47
N LEU A 90 4.93 -26.22 -5.64
CA LEU A 90 5.60 -25.91 -6.89
C LEU A 90 4.60 -25.29 -7.84
N VAL A 91 4.94 -24.13 -8.39
CA VAL A 91 4.10 -23.40 -9.34
C VAL A 91 4.84 -23.25 -10.66
N SER A 92 4.24 -23.69 -11.77
CA SER A 92 4.85 -23.50 -13.09
C SER A 92 3.87 -22.92 -14.09
N SER A 93 4.32 -21.92 -14.87
CA SER A 93 3.50 -21.29 -15.92
C SER A 93 3.19 -22.22 -17.10
N SER A 94 4.04 -23.21 -17.39
CA SER A 94 3.81 -24.22 -18.45
C SER A 94 3.36 -25.57 -17.93
N GLY A 95 3.29 -25.73 -16.62
CA GLY A 95 2.90 -26.94 -15.92
C GLY A 95 3.94 -28.05 -15.90
N PHE A 96 3.48 -29.28 -15.74
CA PHE A 96 4.33 -30.43 -15.36
C PHE A 96 4.14 -31.62 -16.30
N THR A 97 5.20 -32.43 -16.44
CA THR A 97 5.10 -33.75 -17.07
C THR A 97 4.31 -34.71 -16.17
N LYS A 98 3.67 -35.74 -16.77
CA LYS A 98 2.88 -36.74 -16.02
C LYS A 98 3.70 -37.45 -14.94
N THR A 99 4.97 -37.73 -15.22
CA THR A 99 5.88 -38.37 -14.27
C THR A 99 6.29 -37.43 -13.14
N ALA A 100 6.46 -36.13 -13.41
CA ALA A 100 6.70 -35.13 -12.38
C ALA A 100 5.51 -34.99 -11.43
N LEU A 101 4.27 -34.90 -11.95
CA LEU A 101 3.04 -34.86 -11.15
C LEU A 101 2.93 -36.08 -10.22
N ALA A 102 3.13 -37.29 -10.76
CA ALA A 102 3.08 -38.52 -9.97
C ALA A 102 4.15 -38.55 -8.87
N LYS A 103 5.33 -37.98 -9.13
CA LYS A 103 6.41 -37.94 -8.15
C LYS A 103 6.18 -36.87 -7.07
N ALA A 104 5.69 -35.69 -7.45
CA ALA A 104 5.35 -34.62 -6.52
C ALA A 104 4.26 -35.08 -5.53
N ALA A 105 3.24 -35.78 -6.02
CA ALA A 105 2.20 -36.38 -5.18
C ALA A 105 2.77 -37.37 -4.14
N ARG A 106 3.71 -38.25 -4.54
CA ARG A 106 4.40 -39.17 -3.62
C ARG A 106 5.23 -38.45 -2.56
N TYR A 107 5.71 -37.26 -2.87
CA TYR A 107 6.52 -36.42 -1.99
C TYR A 107 5.71 -35.44 -1.13
N GLY A 108 4.37 -35.43 -1.26
CA GLY A 108 3.52 -34.46 -0.57
C GLY A 108 3.77 -33.03 -1.04
N ILE A 109 4.17 -32.84 -2.30
CA ILE A 109 4.40 -31.52 -2.90
C ILE A 109 3.18 -31.18 -3.76
N LYS A 110 2.51 -30.08 -3.44
CA LYS A 110 1.40 -29.55 -4.24
C LYS A 110 1.97 -28.93 -5.52
N THR A 111 1.41 -29.29 -6.67
CA THR A 111 1.79 -28.71 -7.96
C THR A 111 0.64 -27.86 -8.50
N ILE A 112 0.92 -26.62 -8.88
CA ILE A 112 -0.05 -25.68 -9.41
C ILE A 112 0.43 -25.20 -10.78
N THR A 113 -0.47 -25.16 -11.75
CA THR A 113 -0.25 -24.52 -13.05
C THR A 113 -1.34 -23.47 -13.18
N PRO A 114 -1.01 -22.17 -13.04
CA PRO A 114 -1.99 -21.12 -13.30
C PRO A 114 -2.52 -21.29 -14.72
N GLY A 115 -3.83 -21.44 -14.86
CA GLY A 115 -4.49 -21.82 -16.11
C GLY A 115 -5.29 -20.68 -16.74
N GLU A 116 -5.64 -20.85 -18.01
CA GLU A 116 -6.69 -20.05 -18.67
C GLU A 116 -8.05 -20.39 -18.06
N ILE A 117 -8.95 -19.41 -18.00
CA ILE A 117 -10.30 -19.60 -17.51
C ILE A 117 -11.05 -20.57 -18.44
N THR A 118 -11.63 -21.63 -17.87
CA THR A 118 -12.50 -22.54 -18.61
C THR A 118 -13.81 -21.85 -18.98
N GLU A 119 -14.34 -22.09 -20.18
CA GLU A 119 -15.61 -21.50 -20.68
C GLU A 119 -16.81 -21.70 -19.73
N GLU A 120 -16.76 -22.73 -18.87
CA GLU A 120 -17.80 -23.08 -17.91
C GLU A 120 -17.87 -22.14 -16.68
N PHE A 121 -16.89 -21.24 -16.50
CA PHE A 121 -16.86 -20.29 -15.39
C PHE A 121 -17.23 -18.86 -15.82
N VAL A 122 -18.22 -18.26 -15.15
CA VAL A 122 -18.66 -16.88 -15.35
C VAL A 122 -18.55 -16.11 -14.03
N GLY A 123 -17.34 -15.70 -13.67
CA GLY A 123 -17.10 -14.68 -12.65
C GLY A 123 -17.49 -13.31 -13.21
N GLN A 124 -18.40 -12.58 -12.56
CA GLN A 124 -19.03 -11.41 -13.18
C GLN A 124 -18.03 -10.27 -13.41
N VAL A 125 -17.13 -10.06 -12.46
CA VAL A 125 -16.20 -8.92 -12.45
C VAL A 125 -14.86 -9.29 -13.05
N VAL A 126 -14.26 -10.37 -12.56
CA VAL A 126 -12.92 -10.81 -12.98
C VAL A 126 -12.90 -11.23 -14.45
N ASN A 127 -13.94 -11.87 -14.98
CA ASN A 127 -13.93 -12.34 -16.38
C ASN A 127 -14.26 -11.22 -17.39
N SER A 128 -14.84 -10.11 -16.94
CA SER A 128 -15.28 -9.01 -17.81
C SER A 128 -14.26 -7.87 -17.89
N ALA A 129 -13.41 -7.72 -16.88
CA ALA A 129 -12.46 -6.61 -16.78
C ALA A 129 -11.24 -6.83 -17.69
N THR A 130 -11.18 -6.14 -18.82
CA THR A 130 -10.06 -6.22 -19.78
C THR A 130 -8.99 -5.15 -19.56
N GLN A 131 -9.32 -4.10 -18.82
CA GLN A 131 -8.43 -2.98 -18.53
C GLN A 131 -8.73 -2.42 -17.14
N ALA A 132 -7.69 -1.93 -16.48
CA ALA A 132 -7.76 -1.15 -15.26
C ALA A 132 -6.91 0.13 -15.36
N GLU A 133 -7.30 1.14 -14.60
CA GLU A 133 -6.53 2.37 -14.43
C GLU A 133 -6.08 2.47 -12.97
N TYR A 134 -4.76 2.46 -12.73
CA TYR A 134 -4.21 2.75 -11.43
C TYR A 134 -3.80 4.22 -11.33
N ARG A 135 -4.34 4.92 -10.34
CA ARG A 135 -4.05 6.33 -10.06
C ARG A 135 -3.18 6.44 -8.83
N HIS A 136 -1.96 6.91 -9.02
CA HIS A 136 -1.05 7.21 -7.92
C HIS A 136 -1.05 8.72 -7.66
N TRP A 137 -1.40 9.10 -6.44
CA TRP A 137 -1.39 10.50 -5.99
C TRP A 137 -0.25 10.75 -5.04
N VAL A 138 0.58 11.75 -5.35
CA VAL A 138 1.56 12.29 -4.42
C VAL A 138 1.17 13.70 -4.06
N THR A 139 1.23 14.03 -2.77
CA THR A 139 0.84 15.34 -2.25
C THR A 139 1.97 16.00 -1.50
N LEU A 140 2.07 17.32 -1.58
CA LEU A 140 3.01 18.15 -0.86
C LEU A 140 2.23 19.24 -0.11
N VAL A 141 2.33 19.28 1.21
CA VAL A 141 1.73 20.35 2.01
C VAL A 141 2.38 21.68 1.64
N LYS A 142 1.55 22.67 1.28
CA LYS A 142 1.97 24.02 0.87
C LYS A 142 1.71 25.05 1.95
N LYS A 143 0.60 24.89 2.68
CA LYS A 143 0.17 25.80 3.73
C LYS A 143 -0.62 25.03 4.77
N THR A 144 -0.43 25.38 6.03
CA THR A 144 -1.30 24.93 7.11
C THR A 144 -1.84 26.14 7.85
N GLU A 145 -3.11 26.10 8.19
CA GLU A 145 -3.76 27.09 9.02
C GLU A 145 -4.42 26.39 10.21
N ILE A 146 -4.42 27.05 11.35
CA ILE A 146 -5.15 26.61 12.52
C ILE A 146 -6.22 27.65 12.86
N VAL A 147 -7.37 27.16 13.29
CA VAL A 147 -8.37 27.97 13.97
C VAL A 147 -8.31 27.59 15.43
N VAL A 148 -7.97 28.55 16.27
CA VAL A 148 -7.95 28.36 17.73
C VAL A 148 -9.09 29.13 18.38
N ALA A 149 -9.62 28.61 19.48
CA ALA A 149 -10.69 29.24 20.24
C ALA A 149 -10.27 29.48 21.69
N LEU A 150 -10.40 30.74 22.14
CA LEU A 150 -10.22 31.17 23.53
C LEU A 150 -11.41 32.04 23.92
N ASP A 151 -12.07 31.73 25.03
CA ASP A 151 -13.19 32.50 25.58
C ASP A 151 -14.32 32.82 24.57
N GLY A 152 -14.57 31.89 23.64
CA GLY A 152 -15.61 32.03 22.61
C GLY A 152 -15.21 32.89 21.40
N LEU A 153 -13.99 33.42 21.38
CA LEU A 153 -13.40 34.10 20.23
C LEU A 153 -12.52 33.12 19.45
N THR A 154 -12.66 33.13 18.13
CA THR A 154 -11.84 32.31 17.22
C THR A 154 -10.82 33.16 16.49
N ASP A 155 -9.60 32.63 16.37
CA ASP A 155 -8.50 33.22 15.59
C ASP A 155 -8.02 32.20 14.55
N GLN A 156 -8.10 32.57 13.27
CA GLN A 156 -7.54 31.78 12.17
C GLN A 156 -6.21 32.37 11.74
N ARG A 157 -5.18 31.53 11.68
CA ARG A 157 -3.83 31.96 11.31
C ARG A 157 -3.05 30.87 10.62
N GLU A 158 -2.12 31.29 9.77
CA GLU A 158 -1.12 30.39 9.22
C GLU A 158 -0.22 29.86 10.33
N PHE A 159 0.04 28.56 10.27
CA PHE A 159 0.89 27.86 11.23
C PHE A 159 2.04 27.19 10.49
N VAL A 160 3.26 27.51 10.91
CA VAL A 160 4.50 26.99 10.35
C VAL A 160 5.25 26.23 11.45
N GLY A 161 5.50 24.95 11.21
CA GLY A 161 6.22 24.08 12.14
C GLY A 161 5.38 22.90 12.63
N THR A 162 5.81 22.33 13.74
CA THR A 162 5.07 21.28 14.47
C THR A 162 5.03 21.66 15.95
N CYS A 163 3.97 21.28 16.64
CA CYS A 163 3.83 21.50 18.08
C CYS A 163 3.13 20.31 18.76
N PRO A 164 3.33 20.11 20.07
CA PRO A 164 2.58 19.12 20.82
C PRO A 164 1.09 19.48 20.90
N LEU A 165 0.25 18.45 20.83
CA LEU A 165 -1.20 18.52 21.05
C LEU A 165 -1.53 18.03 22.45
N PHE A 166 -2.47 18.70 23.11
CA PHE A 166 -2.86 18.43 24.49
C PHE A 166 -4.35 18.15 24.63
N THR A 167 -4.73 17.45 25.68
CA THR A 167 -6.11 17.44 26.21
C THR A 167 -6.34 18.64 27.12
N GLY A 168 -7.60 18.89 27.50
CA GLY A 168 -7.98 20.04 28.33
C GLY A 168 -7.41 20.02 29.75
N ASP A 169 -6.97 18.87 30.24
CA ASP A 169 -6.25 18.69 31.50
C ASP A 169 -4.72 18.78 31.37
N GLY A 170 -4.21 19.01 30.15
CA GLY A 170 -2.79 19.25 29.88
C GLY A 170 -1.95 18.00 29.61
N GLU A 171 -2.55 16.83 29.44
CA GLU A 171 -1.82 15.65 28.95
C GLU A 171 -1.46 15.81 27.46
N GLN A 172 -0.22 15.52 27.09
CA GLN A 172 0.19 15.51 25.69
C GLN A 172 -0.31 14.23 25.00
N VAL A 173 -1.07 14.39 23.91
CA VAL A 173 -1.73 13.29 23.19
C VAL A 173 -1.18 13.07 21.78
N GLY A 174 -0.34 13.97 21.28
CA GLY A 174 0.25 13.81 19.95
C GLY A 174 1.05 15.02 19.50
N MET A 175 1.30 15.04 18.19
CA MET A 175 2.00 16.11 17.48
C MET A 175 1.13 16.62 16.34
N PHE A 176 1.24 17.92 16.05
CA PHE A 176 0.42 18.61 15.06
C PHE A 176 0.62 18.07 13.63
N ASP A 177 1.82 17.66 13.27
CA ASP A 177 2.12 17.01 11.99
C ASP A 177 1.30 15.73 11.75
N GLY A 178 1.04 14.96 12.81
CA GLY A 178 0.14 13.81 12.76
C GLY A 178 -1.30 14.19 12.40
N LEU A 179 -1.76 15.37 12.84
CA LEU A 179 -3.08 15.90 12.51
C LEU A 179 -3.13 16.45 11.08
N VAL A 180 -2.08 17.13 10.62
CA VAL A 180 -1.93 17.56 9.23
C VAL A 180 -1.97 16.35 8.30
N GLU A 181 -1.25 15.28 8.64
CA GLU A 181 -1.23 14.04 7.88
C GLU A 181 -2.60 13.34 7.92
N HIS A 182 -3.32 13.42 9.03
CA HIS A 182 -4.70 12.93 9.14
C HIS A 182 -5.63 13.69 8.17
N VAL A 183 -5.62 15.03 8.20
CA VAL A 183 -6.44 15.87 7.28
C VAL A 183 -6.14 15.50 5.83
N ARG A 184 -4.85 15.44 5.48
CA ARG A 184 -4.39 15.11 4.14
C ARG A 184 -4.88 13.73 3.70
N LYS A 185 -4.66 12.70 4.52
CA LYS A 185 -5.12 11.33 4.25
C LYS A 185 -6.64 11.26 4.17
N HIS A 186 -7.35 11.86 5.10
CA HIS A 186 -8.81 11.84 5.11
C HIS A 186 -9.36 12.47 3.83
N HIS A 187 -8.87 13.66 3.46
CA HIS A 187 -9.29 14.33 2.24
C HIS A 187 -8.96 13.52 0.98
N THR A 188 -7.76 12.90 0.89
CA THR A 188 -7.41 12.08 -0.29
C THR A 188 -8.28 10.84 -0.44
N HIS A 189 -8.73 10.23 0.67
CA HIS A 189 -9.56 9.01 0.63
C HIS A 189 -11.04 9.31 0.41
N THR A 190 -11.57 10.39 0.99
CA THR A 190 -13.02 10.67 0.97
C THR A 190 -13.50 11.39 -0.28
N HIS A 191 -12.59 12.01 -1.03
CA HIS A 191 -12.96 12.89 -2.15
C HIS A 191 -12.44 12.38 -3.50
N GLU A 192 -12.22 11.07 -3.67
CA GLU A 192 -11.61 10.52 -4.90
C GLU A 192 -12.30 10.99 -6.20
N GLU A 193 -13.63 11.03 -6.23
CA GLU A 193 -14.40 11.48 -7.39
C GLU A 193 -14.13 12.96 -7.73
N MET A 194 -14.08 13.82 -6.71
CA MET A 194 -13.75 15.24 -6.86
C MET A 194 -12.33 15.43 -7.40
N TRP A 195 -11.39 14.60 -6.96
CA TRP A 195 -10.01 14.64 -7.44
C TRP A 195 -9.94 14.21 -8.91
N ALA A 196 -10.66 13.16 -9.29
CA ALA A 196 -10.72 12.68 -10.66
C ALA A 196 -11.31 13.74 -11.60
N GLU A 197 -12.38 14.41 -11.18
CA GLU A 197 -13.03 15.46 -11.97
C GLU A 197 -12.14 16.70 -12.10
N SER A 198 -11.52 17.15 -11.01
CA SER A 198 -10.56 18.25 -11.02
C SER A 198 -9.38 17.95 -11.96
N ALA A 199 -8.90 16.70 -11.96
CA ALA A 199 -7.86 16.25 -12.87
C ALA A 199 -8.29 16.31 -14.33
N ARG A 200 -9.48 15.80 -14.64
CA ARG A 200 -10.04 15.83 -15.99
C ARG A 200 -10.16 17.27 -16.52
N GLN A 201 -10.76 18.17 -15.75
CA GLN A 201 -10.93 19.58 -16.14
C GLN A 201 -9.59 20.30 -16.32
N GLY A 202 -8.63 20.06 -15.42
CA GLY A 202 -7.29 20.64 -15.51
C GLY A 202 -6.54 20.18 -16.77
N GLU A 203 -6.59 18.88 -17.08
CA GLU A 203 -5.96 18.32 -18.27
C GLU A 203 -6.64 18.80 -19.57
N GLU A 204 -7.97 18.89 -19.61
CA GLU A 204 -8.74 19.45 -20.73
C GLU A 204 -8.36 20.91 -21.01
N ARG A 205 -8.16 21.70 -19.95
CA ARG A 205 -7.89 23.15 -20.07
C ARG A 205 -6.43 23.50 -20.35
N TYR A 206 -5.49 22.81 -19.69
CA TYR A 206 -4.08 23.19 -19.68
C TYR A 206 -3.16 22.17 -20.37
N GLY A 207 -3.69 20.97 -20.66
CA GLY A 207 -2.94 19.83 -21.18
C GLY A 207 -2.41 18.90 -20.10
N LYS A 208 -2.24 17.62 -20.45
CA LYS A 208 -1.81 16.56 -19.53
C LYS A 208 -0.52 16.92 -18.79
N GLY A 209 -0.57 16.88 -17.46
CA GLY A 209 0.58 17.12 -16.58
C GLY A 209 1.10 18.58 -16.54
N LYS A 210 0.35 19.55 -17.07
CA LYS A 210 0.77 20.96 -17.16
C LYS A 210 0.14 21.87 -16.10
N PHE A 211 -0.65 21.33 -15.18
CA PHE A 211 -1.32 22.08 -14.13
C PHE A 211 -1.14 21.38 -12.77
N PRO A 212 -0.65 22.08 -11.72
CA PRO A 212 -0.59 21.53 -10.37
C PRO A 212 -1.99 21.52 -9.75
N PHE A 213 -2.37 20.43 -9.09
CA PHE A 213 -3.63 20.38 -8.38
C PHE A 213 -3.45 20.98 -6.99
N LEU A 214 -4.13 22.07 -6.67
CA LEU A 214 -4.11 22.67 -5.33
C LEU A 214 -5.43 22.35 -4.64
N PHE A 215 -5.37 21.67 -3.50
CA PHE A 215 -6.54 21.29 -2.72
C PHE A 215 -6.42 21.82 -1.30
N THR A 216 -7.57 22.08 -0.70
CA THR A 216 -7.67 22.45 0.71
C THR A 216 -8.62 21.49 1.39
N GLY A 217 -8.09 20.73 2.35
CA GLY A 217 -8.89 19.93 3.27
C GLY A 217 -8.91 20.57 4.65
N ASP A 218 -9.95 20.30 5.42
CA ASP A 218 -10.04 20.74 6.81
C ASP A 218 -10.52 19.63 7.75
N TYR A 219 -10.34 19.84 9.05
CA TYR A 219 -10.84 18.94 10.08
C TYR A 219 -11.43 19.75 11.24
N PRO A 220 -12.72 20.17 11.11
CA PRO A 220 -13.39 20.98 12.11
C PRO A 220 -13.67 20.17 13.38
N GLY A 221 -13.44 20.80 14.53
CA GLY A 221 -13.59 20.17 15.85
C GLY A 221 -12.75 18.90 16.01
N PRO A 222 -11.42 18.96 15.81
CA PRO A 222 -10.57 17.80 15.88
C PRO A 222 -10.63 17.18 17.29
N THR A 223 -10.70 15.84 17.35
CA THR A 223 -10.75 15.11 18.63
C THR A 223 -9.81 13.91 18.64
N ILE A 224 -9.36 13.53 19.83
CA ILE A 224 -8.63 12.28 20.09
C ILE A 224 -9.41 11.52 21.16
N ASN A 225 -9.78 10.27 20.87
CA ASN A 225 -10.64 9.44 21.75
C ASN A 225 -11.93 10.16 22.20
N GLY A 226 -12.51 10.99 21.33
CA GLY A 226 -13.73 11.77 21.61
C GLY A 226 -13.51 13.02 22.47
N GLN A 227 -12.28 13.34 22.86
CA GLN A 227 -11.93 14.55 23.60
C GLN A 227 -11.41 15.64 22.67
N LYS A 228 -11.76 16.89 22.98
CA LYS A 228 -11.20 18.07 22.29
C LYS A 228 -9.69 18.16 22.51
N ILE A 229 -9.00 18.67 21.51
CA ILE A 229 -7.56 18.89 21.57
C ILE A 229 -7.22 20.37 21.63
N TYR A 230 -6.07 20.65 22.24
CA TYR A 230 -5.59 21.97 22.60
C TYR A 230 -4.13 22.13 22.16
N VAL A 231 -3.73 23.38 21.93
CA VAL A 231 -2.34 23.78 21.73
C VAL A 231 -1.95 24.80 22.79
N LYS A 232 -0.65 24.89 23.09
CA LYS A 232 -0.16 25.96 23.96
C LYS A 232 -0.26 27.30 23.24
N GLY A 233 -0.85 28.27 23.90
CA GLY A 233 -0.90 29.67 23.50
C GLY A 233 -0.51 30.58 24.65
N ILE A 234 -0.50 31.88 24.38
CA ILE A 234 -0.27 32.92 25.38
C ILE A 234 -1.55 33.74 25.48
N ASP A 235 -2.04 33.94 26.69
CA ASP A 235 -3.21 34.80 26.95
C ASP A 235 -2.84 36.30 26.88
N PRO A 236 -3.82 37.22 26.92
CA PRO A 236 -3.53 38.67 26.91
C PRO A 236 -2.67 39.16 28.09
N ALA A 237 -2.56 38.39 29.17
CA ALA A 237 -1.73 38.70 30.34
C ALA A 237 -0.30 38.14 30.22
N GLY A 238 0.03 37.44 29.12
CA GLY A 238 1.34 36.84 28.89
C GLY A 238 1.53 35.48 29.56
N GLN A 239 0.46 34.86 30.07
CA GLN A 239 0.51 33.54 30.68
C GLN A 239 0.32 32.44 29.64
N GLU A 240 1.04 31.33 29.81
CA GLU A 240 0.85 30.14 28.99
C GLU A 240 -0.49 29.49 29.33
N VAL A 241 -1.32 29.31 28.31
CA VAL A 241 -2.65 28.71 28.43
C VAL A 241 -2.86 27.63 27.36
N LEU A 242 -3.77 26.70 27.62
CA LEU A 242 -4.24 25.77 26.61
C LEU A 242 -5.38 26.43 25.83
N VAL A 243 -5.21 26.53 24.52
CA VAL A 243 -6.19 27.09 23.60
C VAL A 243 -6.79 25.96 22.77
N GLU A 244 -8.11 25.90 22.69
CA GLU A 244 -8.80 24.86 21.93
C GLU A 244 -8.41 24.99 20.45
N LEU A 245 -8.03 23.87 19.83
CA LEU A 245 -7.82 23.80 18.39
C LEU A 245 -9.17 23.48 17.74
N ALA A 246 -9.84 24.50 17.22
CA ALA A 246 -11.20 24.43 16.69
C ALA A 246 -11.26 23.92 15.24
N ASN A 247 -10.23 24.15 14.43
CA ASN A 247 -10.10 23.58 13.08
C ASN A 247 -8.62 23.52 12.67
N VAL A 248 -8.30 22.60 11.77
CA VAL A 248 -7.04 22.55 11.04
C VAL A 248 -7.35 22.53 9.56
N ILE A 249 -6.77 23.47 8.82
CA ILE A 249 -6.98 23.62 7.39
C ILE A 249 -5.62 23.41 6.71
N VAL A 250 -5.56 22.48 5.78
CA VAL A 250 -4.32 22.11 5.09
C VAL A 250 -4.52 22.32 3.60
N THR A 251 -3.72 23.21 3.02
CA THR A 251 -3.60 23.35 1.58
C THR A 251 -2.38 22.56 1.10
N PHE A 252 -2.59 21.68 0.13
CA PHE A 252 -1.53 20.86 -0.44
C PHE A 252 -1.63 20.84 -1.96
N GLU A 253 -0.46 20.77 -2.58
CA GLU A 253 -0.30 20.48 -3.99
C GLU A 253 -0.36 18.97 -4.19
N ALA A 254 -1.00 18.51 -5.25
CA ALA A 254 -1.08 17.11 -5.61
C ALA A 254 -0.65 16.91 -7.06
N ARG A 255 0.02 15.78 -7.28
CA ARG A 255 0.40 15.28 -8.60
C ARG A 255 -0.15 13.88 -8.78
N ARG A 256 -0.80 13.66 -9.92
CA ARG A 256 -1.29 12.35 -10.35
C ARG A 256 -0.33 11.73 -11.35
N THR A 257 -0.01 10.45 -11.15
CA THR A 257 0.55 9.58 -12.17
C THR A 257 -0.43 8.45 -12.42
N VAL A 258 -0.72 8.17 -13.68
CA VAL A 258 -1.70 7.16 -14.09
C VAL A 258 -0.98 6.03 -14.82
N ALA A 259 -1.30 4.79 -14.46
CA ALA A 259 -0.90 3.60 -15.18
C ALA A 259 -2.14 2.92 -15.78
N GLU A 260 -2.13 2.74 -17.09
CA GLU A 260 -3.08 1.87 -17.78
C GLU A 260 -2.57 0.43 -17.70
N VAL A 261 -3.44 -0.47 -17.28
CA VAL A 261 -3.11 -1.87 -17.03
C VAL A 261 -4.04 -2.74 -17.87
N ASN A 262 -3.50 -3.37 -18.90
CA ASN A 262 -4.23 -4.40 -19.65
C ASN A 262 -4.28 -5.67 -18.82
N LEU A 263 -5.47 -6.25 -18.70
CA LEU A 263 -5.70 -7.41 -17.85
C LEU A 263 -5.74 -8.69 -18.69
N SER A 264 -5.08 -9.73 -18.17
CA SER A 264 -5.28 -11.11 -18.56
C SER A 264 -5.93 -11.87 -17.42
N HIS A 265 -6.60 -12.98 -17.75
CA HIS A 265 -7.38 -13.74 -16.78
C HIS A 265 -6.77 -15.12 -16.56
N GLY A 266 -6.96 -15.65 -15.37
CA GLY A 266 -6.55 -17.01 -15.06
C GLY A 266 -7.18 -17.57 -13.79
N GLU A 267 -6.78 -18.79 -13.49
CA GLU A 267 -7.19 -19.52 -12.29
C GLU A 267 -5.95 -19.98 -11.51
N PHE A 268 -6.02 -19.84 -10.19
CA PHE A 268 -4.98 -20.25 -9.24
C PHE A 268 -5.60 -20.90 -8.00
N ASP A 269 -5.53 -22.24 -7.97
CA ASP A 269 -5.90 -23.06 -6.84
C ASP A 269 -7.35 -22.87 -6.36
N GLY A 270 -8.30 -22.85 -7.29
CA GLY A 270 -9.72 -22.57 -7.09
C GLY A 270 -10.07 -21.09 -7.03
N THR A 271 -9.12 -20.18 -7.27
CA THR A 271 -9.38 -18.72 -7.28
C THR A 271 -9.16 -18.15 -8.66
N TYR A 272 -10.21 -17.58 -9.23
CA TYR A 272 -10.12 -16.84 -10.48
C TYR A 272 -9.57 -15.43 -10.23
N PHE A 273 -8.74 -14.97 -11.16
CA PHE A 273 -8.11 -13.67 -11.05
C PHE A 273 -7.99 -12.98 -12.41
N ALA A 274 -7.94 -11.65 -12.37
CA ALA A 274 -7.50 -10.81 -13.48
C ALA A 274 -6.22 -10.10 -13.04
N THR A 275 -5.19 -10.12 -13.87
CA THR A 275 -3.89 -9.52 -13.54
C THR A 275 -3.35 -8.76 -14.72
N GLY A 276 -2.57 -7.73 -14.42
CA GLY A 276 -1.81 -7.02 -15.44
C GLY A 276 -0.76 -6.14 -14.82
N SER A 277 0.11 -5.62 -15.69
CA SER A 277 1.06 -4.60 -15.29
C SER A 277 1.03 -3.39 -16.21
N GLY A 278 1.32 -2.22 -15.64
CA GLY A 278 1.39 -0.94 -16.36
C GLY A 278 2.59 -0.12 -15.92
N ALA A 279 3.07 0.73 -16.82
CA ALA A 279 4.10 1.72 -16.48
C ALA A 279 3.49 2.82 -15.60
N LEU A 280 4.17 3.16 -14.51
CA LEU A 280 3.80 4.22 -13.59
C LEU A 280 5.01 5.15 -13.47
N GLY A 281 5.13 6.14 -14.34
CA GLY A 281 6.36 6.94 -14.45
C GLY A 281 7.56 6.04 -14.78
N ASP A 282 8.63 6.13 -13.99
CA ASP A 282 9.80 5.24 -14.09
C ASP A 282 9.64 3.95 -13.26
N ALA A 283 8.54 3.83 -12.51
CA ALA A 283 8.15 2.63 -11.79
C ALA A 283 7.18 1.78 -12.63
N LYS A 284 6.84 0.61 -12.11
CA LYS A 284 5.86 -0.31 -12.67
C LYS A 284 4.86 -0.68 -11.58
N VAL A 285 3.57 -0.73 -11.93
CA VAL A 285 2.54 -1.29 -11.07
C VAL A 285 2.09 -2.63 -11.64
N GLN A 286 1.91 -3.62 -10.77
CA GLN A 286 1.20 -4.86 -11.06
C GLN A 286 -0.05 -4.91 -10.18
N LEU A 287 -1.19 -5.25 -10.79
CA LEU A 287 -2.47 -5.40 -10.10
C LEU A 287 -2.97 -6.83 -10.28
N VAL A 288 -3.60 -7.35 -9.23
CA VAL A 288 -4.32 -8.62 -9.21
C VAL A 288 -5.69 -8.37 -8.60
N TYR A 289 -6.72 -8.69 -9.36
CA TYR A 289 -8.12 -8.65 -8.97
C TYR A 289 -8.57 -10.08 -8.70
N ILE A 290 -9.22 -10.33 -7.58
CA ILE A 290 -9.80 -11.64 -7.24
C ILE A 290 -11.29 -11.49 -6.93
N GLU A 291 -12.04 -12.55 -7.21
CA GLU A 291 -13.43 -12.65 -6.77
C GLU A 291 -13.46 -13.39 -5.43
N THR A 292 -14.03 -12.73 -4.43
CA THR A 292 -14.24 -13.31 -3.10
C THR A 292 -15.33 -14.40 -3.16
N ALA A 293 -15.36 -15.31 -2.19
CA ALA A 293 -16.38 -16.36 -2.12
C ALA A 293 -17.82 -15.81 -2.04
N GLU A 294 -17.97 -14.54 -1.63
CA GLU A 294 -19.24 -13.81 -1.49
C GLU A 294 -19.65 -13.08 -2.78
N GLY A 295 -18.86 -13.19 -3.86
CA GLY A 295 -19.11 -12.51 -5.14
C GLY A 295 -18.66 -11.04 -5.17
N GLY A 296 -17.98 -10.57 -4.12
CA GLY A 296 -17.32 -9.26 -4.09
C GLY A 296 -15.97 -9.28 -4.83
N LEU A 297 -15.48 -8.09 -5.20
CA LEU A 297 -14.17 -7.88 -5.80
C LEU A 297 -13.16 -7.48 -4.73
N ASP A 298 -11.99 -8.13 -4.73
CA ASP A 298 -10.84 -7.67 -3.96
C ASP A 298 -9.65 -7.38 -4.90
N VAL A 299 -8.82 -6.42 -4.50
CA VAL A 299 -7.70 -5.91 -5.29
C VAL A 299 -6.45 -5.87 -4.44
N ILE A 300 -5.40 -6.47 -4.99
CA ILE A 300 -4.05 -6.33 -4.44
C ILE A 300 -3.11 -5.85 -5.54
N GLY A 301 -2.17 -4.99 -5.16
CA GLY A 301 -1.23 -4.41 -6.10
C GLY A 301 0.15 -4.20 -5.49
N ARG A 302 1.14 -4.13 -6.36
CA ARG A 302 2.53 -3.82 -5.98
C ARG A 302 3.14 -2.84 -6.96
N ILE A 303 3.79 -1.83 -6.41
CA ILE A 303 4.60 -0.87 -7.18
C ILE A 303 6.07 -1.22 -6.98
N ASP A 304 6.81 -1.23 -8.07
CA ASP A 304 8.21 -1.59 -8.11
C ASP A 304 8.98 -0.57 -8.95
N GLY A 305 10.12 -0.10 -8.44
CA GLY A 305 10.94 0.92 -9.09
C GLY A 305 11.13 2.16 -8.23
N PRO A 306 11.77 3.21 -8.77
CA PRO A 306 12.05 4.43 -8.04
C PRO A 306 10.76 5.22 -7.80
N LEU A 307 10.24 5.16 -6.57
CA LEU A 307 9.02 5.90 -6.19
C LEU A 307 9.27 7.41 -6.02
N ASP A 308 10.52 7.79 -5.78
CA ASP A 308 10.95 9.19 -5.66
C ASP A 308 10.75 9.97 -6.97
N THR A 309 10.72 9.30 -8.13
CA THR A 309 10.43 9.94 -9.42
C THR A 309 8.94 10.23 -9.62
N LEU A 310 8.06 9.61 -8.84
CA LEU A 310 6.61 9.84 -8.89
C LEU A 310 6.18 11.09 -8.11
N GLY A 311 7.08 11.63 -7.29
CA GLY A 311 6.78 12.65 -6.32
C GLY A 311 6.89 14.10 -6.80
N LEU A 312 6.42 14.99 -5.92
CA LEU A 312 6.73 16.41 -5.94
C LEU A 312 8.07 16.59 -5.21
N LYS A 313 9.07 17.18 -5.86
CA LYS A 313 10.32 17.53 -5.18
C LYS A 313 10.07 18.71 -4.25
N THR A 314 10.34 18.54 -2.96
CA THR A 314 10.46 19.67 -2.05
C THR A 314 11.63 20.53 -2.50
N PRO A 315 11.46 21.85 -2.67
CA PRO A 315 12.60 22.76 -2.57
C PRO A 315 13.23 22.50 -1.21
N ALA A 316 14.53 22.22 -1.17
CA ALA A 316 15.25 22.11 0.09
C ALA A 316 15.26 23.50 0.74
N GLU A 317 14.38 23.74 1.70
CA GLU A 317 14.38 24.95 2.52
C GLU A 317 14.54 24.57 3.99
N GLY A 318 15.54 25.22 4.61
CA GLY A 318 15.98 24.95 5.96
C GLY A 318 14.86 25.11 6.97
N TYR A 319 14.59 24.04 7.70
CA TYR A 319 13.77 24.07 8.89
C TYR A 319 14.61 24.65 10.03
N ASP A 320 14.32 25.87 10.43
CA ASP A 320 14.86 26.46 11.66
C ASP A 320 13.94 26.06 12.82
N ALA A 321 14.51 25.38 13.83
CA ALA A 321 13.78 24.68 14.87
C ALA A 321 13.33 25.58 16.04
N ASP A 322 13.34 26.90 15.88
CA ASP A 322 13.17 27.87 16.97
C ASP A 322 12.00 28.85 16.79
N SER A 323 10.87 28.42 16.20
CA SER A 323 9.64 29.23 16.21
C SER A 323 8.93 29.14 17.58
N LYS A 324 9.41 29.93 18.54
CA LYS A 324 8.55 30.38 19.64
C LYS A 324 7.39 31.17 19.03
N LEU A 325 6.16 30.71 19.25
CA LEU A 325 4.94 31.46 18.96
C LEU A 325 5.02 32.82 19.65
N SER A 326 5.42 33.85 18.90
CA SER A 326 5.48 35.23 19.38
C SER A 326 4.55 36.13 18.56
N ASN A 327 3.56 36.64 19.28
CA ASN A 327 2.86 37.92 19.16
C ASN A 327 1.80 38.13 18.06
N TRP A 328 0.56 38.23 18.57
CA TRP A 328 -0.51 39.14 18.13
C TRP A 328 -0.03 40.49 17.60
N PRO A 329 -0.86 41.08 16.73
CA PRO A 329 -1.51 42.33 17.11
C PRO A 329 -3.04 42.25 17.00
N SER A 330 -3.69 42.72 18.05
CA SER A 330 -5.10 43.07 18.14
C SER A 330 -5.45 44.32 17.33
N SER A 331 -6.75 44.45 16.98
CA SER A 331 -7.53 45.58 16.40
C SER A 331 -7.52 45.71 14.87
N GLN A 332 -8.65 45.77 14.14
CA GLN A 332 -10.06 46.10 14.44
C GLN A 332 -11.03 45.07 13.84
#